data_AF-A0A9W7A1N9-F1
#
_entry.id   AF-A0A9W7A1N9-F1
#
_cell.length_a   1.000
_cell.length_b   1.000
_cell.length_c   1.000
_cell.angle_alpha   90.00
_cell.angle_beta   90.00
_cell.angle_gamma   90.00
#
_symmetry.space_group_name_H-M   'P 1'
#
loop_
_entity.id
_entity.type
_entity.pdbx_description
1 polymer ?
#
loop_
_entity_poly.entity_id
_entity_poly.type
_entity_poly.pdbx_seq_one_letter_code
_entity_poly.pdbx_strand_id
1 'polypeptide(L)'
;MKFAALTALLLAGSSQAAPPVIFEDLLPLLPSFSNSTGPINVPSSTTGSGFGICDSLADFTPDYCECADNDGGAKFQCTVDMQGYDTVQLTMEMNLCEQPASVSFDLVDANGIEFSESFASGDSGVAPTGIMVGVPAVGDAEVLLSYAISGDLEELQLTFGFDLGVTILGYQNLCSDYYPDKCPVTFLDTTLELDPEGCA
;
A
#
# COMPACT_ATOMS: atom_id res chain seq x y z
N MET A 1 -47.78 50.86 -10.22
CA MET A 1 -48.31 49.91 -9.22
C MET A 1 -48.64 48.60 -9.94
N LYS A 2 -48.17 47.49 -9.37
CA LYS A 2 -48.52 46.07 -9.63
C LYS A 2 -47.94 45.38 -10.89
N PHE A 3 -46.83 44.69 -10.65
CA PHE A 3 -46.43 43.44 -11.29
C PHE A 3 -47.49 42.35 -11.05
N ALA A 4 -47.76 41.51 -12.06
CA ALA A 4 -48.41 40.22 -11.89
C ALA A 4 -47.63 39.17 -12.70
N ALA A 5 -47.20 38.14 -11.98
CA ALA A 5 -46.31 37.08 -12.40
C ALA A 5 -47.00 36.06 -13.32
N LEU A 6 -46.24 35.52 -14.28
CA LEU A 6 -46.60 34.31 -15.00
C LEU A 6 -45.65 33.19 -14.56
N THR A 7 -46.18 32.29 -13.74
CA THR A 7 -45.51 31.12 -13.18
C THR A 7 -45.28 30.07 -14.26
N ALA A 8 -44.02 29.83 -14.63
CA ALA A 8 -43.61 28.64 -15.36
C ALA A 8 -43.25 27.55 -14.35
N LEU A 9 -43.98 26.45 -14.43
CA LEU A 9 -43.82 25.22 -13.67
C LEU A 9 -42.54 24.50 -14.15
N LEU A 10 -41.40 24.71 -13.48
CA LEU A 10 -40.26 23.81 -13.61
C LEU A 10 -40.38 22.72 -12.55
N LEU A 11 -40.48 21.48 -13.05
CA LEU A 11 -40.38 20.25 -12.29
C LEU A 11 -39.14 20.29 -11.39
N ALA A 12 -39.38 20.17 -10.09
CA ALA A 12 -38.38 19.89 -9.10
C ALA A 12 -37.81 18.48 -9.32
N GLY A 13 -36.83 18.37 -10.21
CA GLY A 13 -35.82 17.33 -10.15
C GLY A 13 -34.68 17.87 -9.30
N SER A 14 -34.79 17.76 -7.98
CA SER A 14 -33.65 17.95 -7.09
C SER A 14 -32.64 16.85 -7.43
N SER A 15 -31.69 17.17 -8.30
CA SER A 15 -30.38 16.54 -8.32
C SER A 15 -29.80 16.74 -6.92
N GLN A 16 -30.09 15.78 -6.05
CA GLN A 16 -29.39 15.64 -4.79
C GLN A 16 -28.02 15.13 -5.20
N ALA A 17 -27.12 16.05 -5.52
CA ALA A 17 -25.70 15.75 -5.53
C ALA A 17 -25.42 15.04 -4.20
N ALA A 18 -24.90 13.82 -4.28
CA ALA A 18 -24.40 13.13 -3.10
C ALA A 18 -23.53 14.12 -2.32
N PRO A 19 -23.64 14.16 -0.98
CA PRO A 19 -22.78 15.04 -0.19
C PRO A 19 -21.32 14.79 -0.60
N PRO A 20 -20.48 15.84 -0.68
CA PRO A 20 -19.07 15.65 -0.98
C PRO A 20 -18.55 14.65 0.04
N VAL A 21 -18.14 13.48 -0.44
CA VAL A 21 -17.49 12.47 0.37
C VAL A 21 -16.33 13.18 1.05
N ILE A 22 -16.40 13.32 2.36
CA ILE A 22 -15.39 14.05 3.11
C ILE A 22 -14.23 13.05 3.21
N PHE A 23 -13.29 13.14 2.27
CA PHE A 23 -12.12 12.26 2.25
C PHE A 23 -11.36 12.29 3.60
N GLU A 24 -11.53 13.33 4.44
CA GLU A 24 -10.95 13.36 5.79
C GLU A 24 -11.39 12.16 6.65
N ASP A 25 -12.59 11.61 6.40
CA ASP A 25 -13.10 10.41 7.09
C ASP A 25 -12.41 9.12 6.63
N LEU A 26 -11.62 9.14 5.53
CA LEU A 26 -10.82 8.00 5.04
C LEU A 26 -9.43 7.93 5.67
N LEU A 27 -8.90 9.05 6.14
CA LEU A 27 -7.60 9.12 6.81
C LEU A 27 -7.47 8.22 8.04
N PRO A 28 -8.48 8.07 8.92
CA PRO A 28 -8.44 7.10 10.02
C PRO A 28 -8.73 5.66 9.59
N LEU A 29 -8.66 5.32 8.30
CA LEU A 29 -8.83 3.95 7.78
C LEU A 29 -7.62 3.47 7.01
N LEU A 30 -6.72 4.40 6.72
CA LEU A 30 -5.36 4.10 6.32
C LEU A 30 -4.76 3.11 7.32
N PRO A 31 -4.07 2.06 6.84
CA PRO A 31 -3.41 1.11 7.72
C PRO A 31 -2.56 1.90 8.71
N SER A 32 -2.90 1.81 9.99
CA SER A 32 -2.11 2.45 11.02
C SER A 32 -0.88 1.58 11.21
N PHE A 33 0.19 1.94 10.50
CA PHE A 33 1.52 1.43 10.77
C PHE A 33 1.97 2.00 12.11
N SER A 34 1.47 1.41 13.20
CA SER A 34 1.88 1.75 14.54
C SER A 34 3.31 1.27 14.70
N ASN A 35 4.28 2.18 14.64
CA ASN A 35 5.63 1.96 15.14
C ASN A 35 5.50 1.55 16.62
N SER A 36 5.51 0.25 16.88
CA SER A 36 5.36 -0.29 18.23
C SER A 36 6.76 -0.35 18.84
N THR A 37 7.24 0.77 19.35
CA THR A 37 8.46 0.82 20.17
C THR A 37 8.31 -0.07 21.42
N GLY A 38 8.57 -1.36 21.25
CA GLY A 38 8.67 -2.38 22.27
C GLY A 38 9.93 -3.19 21.98
N PRO A 39 10.73 -3.57 22.98
CA PRO A 39 11.97 -4.28 22.73
C PRO A 39 11.66 -5.71 22.26
N ILE A 40 11.90 -6.01 20.98
CA ILE A 40 11.82 -7.37 20.45
C ILE A 40 13.20 -8.03 20.56
N ASN A 41 13.25 -9.15 21.28
CA ASN A 41 14.35 -10.11 21.21
C ASN A 41 14.07 -11.03 20.03
N VAL A 42 14.83 -10.91 18.94
CA VAL A 42 14.84 -11.90 17.86
C VAL A 42 16.00 -12.87 18.10
N PRO A 43 15.77 -14.20 18.14
CA PRO A 43 16.88 -15.14 18.08
C PRO A 43 17.50 -15.06 16.69
N SER A 44 18.72 -14.51 16.63
CA SER A 44 19.57 -14.55 15.45
C SER A 44 19.75 -16.00 15.00
N SER A 45 19.05 -16.39 13.94
CA SER A 45 19.28 -17.64 13.23
C SER A 45 20.28 -17.40 12.12
N THR A 46 21.56 -17.34 12.52
CA THR A 46 22.65 -17.68 11.60
C THR A 46 22.42 -19.09 11.09
N THR A 47 22.24 -19.31 9.78
CA THR A 47 22.86 -20.38 8.99
C THR A 47 22.45 -20.28 7.52
N GLY A 48 23.35 -19.76 6.70
CA GLY A 48 23.28 -19.75 5.24
C GLY A 48 24.14 -18.59 4.76
N SER A 49 25.25 -18.86 4.09
CA SER A 49 26.13 -17.81 3.57
C SER A 49 25.43 -17.07 2.44
N GLY A 50 24.60 -16.08 2.80
CA GLY A 50 23.88 -15.18 1.91
C GLY A 50 23.89 -13.78 2.52
N PHE A 51 23.86 -12.76 1.67
CA PHE A 51 23.79 -11.36 2.08
C PHE A 51 22.63 -11.16 3.07
N GLY A 52 22.88 -10.61 4.26
CA GLY A 52 21.84 -10.34 5.27
C GLY A 52 20.96 -9.15 4.86
N ILE A 53 20.03 -9.38 3.92
CA ILE A 53 19.09 -8.36 3.44
C ILE A 53 18.16 -7.96 4.58
N CYS A 54 17.69 -8.94 5.37
CA CYS A 54 16.89 -8.67 6.55
C CYS A 54 17.65 -7.84 7.61
N ASP A 55 18.95 -8.09 7.79
CA ASP A 55 19.78 -7.28 8.69
C ASP A 55 19.93 -5.83 8.18
N SER A 56 20.04 -5.67 6.86
CA SER A 56 20.14 -4.35 6.20
C SER A 56 18.83 -3.56 6.24
N LEU A 57 17.71 -4.27 6.30
CA LEU A 57 16.36 -3.72 6.35
C LEU A 57 15.77 -3.70 7.77
N ALA A 58 16.51 -4.13 8.79
CA ALA A 58 16.00 -4.27 10.15
C ALA A 58 15.45 -2.95 10.71
N ASP A 59 16.10 -1.82 10.39
CA ASP A 59 15.65 -0.49 10.83
C ASP A 59 14.37 0.00 10.12
N PHE A 60 14.03 -0.62 8.99
CA PHE A 60 12.86 -0.30 8.16
C PHE A 60 11.77 -1.36 8.25
N THR A 61 12.05 -2.51 8.86
CA THR A 61 11.11 -3.61 9.01
C THR A 61 10.18 -3.29 10.18
N PRO A 62 8.89 -3.04 9.92
CA PRO A 62 7.97 -2.74 11.00
C PRO A 62 7.78 -3.97 11.91
N ASP A 63 7.47 -3.75 13.19
CA ASP A 63 7.32 -4.83 14.18
C ASP A 63 6.22 -5.86 13.86
N TYR A 64 5.29 -5.50 12.97
CA TYR A 64 4.22 -6.35 12.47
C TYR A 64 4.62 -7.18 11.24
N CYS A 65 5.89 -7.14 10.86
CA CYS A 65 6.48 -7.89 9.75
C CYS A 65 7.59 -8.83 10.26
N GLU A 66 7.56 -10.07 9.79
CA GLU A 66 8.67 -11.01 9.92
C GLU A 66 9.50 -10.99 8.63
N CYS A 67 10.83 -10.86 8.76
CA CYS A 67 11.76 -10.95 7.64
C CYS A 67 12.55 -12.27 7.71
N ALA A 68 12.69 -12.94 6.59
CA ALA A 68 13.59 -14.09 6.41
C ALA A 68 14.42 -13.91 5.14
N ASP A 69 15.74 -14.02 5.23
CA ASP A 69 16.61 -14.02 4.06
C ASP A 69 16.31 -15.25 3.17
N ASN A 70 16.35 -15.06 1.86
CA ASN A 70 16.28 -16.13 0.87
C ASN A 70 17.50 -16.05 -0.08
N ASP A 71 17.64 -17.01 -0.98
CA ASP A 71 18.76 -17.04 -1.92
C ASP A 71 18.70 -15.82 -2.86
N GLY A 72 19.50 -14.80 -2.56
CA GLY A 72 19.61 -13.58 -3.36
C GLY A 72 18.61 -12.46 -3.02
N GLY A 73 17.99 -12.49 -1.83
CA GLY A 73 17.03 -11.46 -1.44
C GLY A 73 16.46 -11.64 -0.03
N ALA A 74 15.19 -11.28 0.15
CA ALA A 74 14.47 -11.48 1.41
C ALA A 74 12.96 -11.63 1.20
N LYS A 75 12.34 -12.31 2.17
CA LYS A 75 10.90 -12.48 2.27
C LYS A 75 10.36 -11.82 3.53
N PHE A 76 9.38 -10.95 3.34
CA PHE A 76 8.64 -10.25 4.38
C PHE A 76 7.24 -10.82 4.48
N GLN A 77 6.80 -11.07 5.70
CA GLN A 77 5.44 -11.50 6.00
C GLN A 77 4.86 -10.56 7.06
N CYS A 78 3.89 -9.75 6.65
CA CYS A 78 3.30 -8.70 7.47
C CYS A 78 1.81 -8.98 7.71
N THR A 79 1.35 -8.69 8.92
CA THR A 79 -0.09 -8.62 9.24
C THR A 79 -0.48 -7.15 9.38
N VAL A 80 -1.23 -6.63 8.41
CA VAL A 80 -1.61 -5.22 8.36
C VAL A 80 -3.04 -5.06 8.87
N ASP A 81 -3.20 -4.38 10.01
CA ASP A 81 -4.51 -4.00 10.53
C ASP A 81 -4.98 -2.68 9.91
N MET A 82 -6.13 -2.72 9.24
CA MET A 82 -6.80 -1.56 8.66
C MET A 82 -7.72 -0.93 9.69
N GLN A 83 -7.16 -0.58 10.85
CA GLN A 83 -7.84 0.03 12.00
C GLN A 83 -9.08 -0.73 12.49
N GLY A 84 -9.01 -2.07 12.49
CA GLY A 84 -10.08 -2.95 12.92
C GLY A 84 -11.27 -3.07 11.95
N TYR A 85 -11.18 -2.47 10.76
CA TYR A 85 -12.17 -2.66 9.70
C TYR A 85 -11.88 -3.91 8.87
N ASP A 86 -10.59 -4.18 8.65
CA ASP A 86 -10.11 -5.39 7.98
C ASP A 86 -8.68 -5.73 8.44
N THR A 87 -8.23 -6.95 8.16
CA THR A 87 -6.85 -7.38 8.37
C THR A 87 -6.35 -8.05 7.09
N VAL A 88 -5.23 -7.54 6.57
CA VAL A 88 -4.62 -8.04 5.34
C VAL A 88 -3.28 -8.69 5.66
N GLN A 89 -3.12 -9.94 5.22
CA GLN A 89 -1.84 -10.63 5.22
C GLN A 89 -1.08 -10.22 3.96
N LEU A 90 0.03 -9.51 4.15
CA LEU A 90 0.94 -9.10 3.08
C LEU A 90 2.17 -9.99 3.10
N THR A 91 2.44 -10.69 2.01
CA THR A 91 3.72 -11.32 1.75
C THR A 91 4.43 -10.55 0.65
N MET A 92 5.65 -10.12 0.92
CA MET A 92 6.51 -9.46 -0.07
C MET A 92 7.78 -10.28 -0.20
N GLU A 93 8.09 -10.73 -1.40
CA GLU A 93 9.28 -11.54 -1.68
C GLU A 93 10.13 -10.80 -2.70
N MET A 94 11.36 -10.48 -2.29
CA MET A 94 12.30 -9.70 -3.07
C MET A 94 13.39 -10.63 -3.57
N ASN A 95 13.63 -10.63 -4.89
CA ASN A 95 14.75 -11.30 -5.54
C ASN A 95 15.67 -10.23 -6.08
N LEU A 96 16.56 -9.73 -5.22
CA LEU A 96 17.36 -8.54 -5.51
C LEU A 96 18.58 -8.87 -6.36
N CYS A 97 19.10 -10.10 -6.28
CA CYS A 97 20.21 -10.58 -7.10
C CYS A 97 19.81 -10.98 -8.53
N GLU A 98 18.52 -10.99 -8.86
CA GLU A 98 18.06 -11.17 -10.24
C GLU A 98 18.33 -9.91 -11.07
N GLN A 99 18.46 -10.06 -12.39
CA GLN A 99 18.59 -8.92 -13.31
C GLN A 99 17.48 -9.00 -14.38
N PRO A 100 16.48 -8.09 -14.34
CA PRO A 100 16.28 -7.04 -13.34
C PRO A 100 15.89 -7.59 -11.96
N ALA A 101 16.20 -6.85 -10.89
CA ALA A 101 15.73 -7.16 -9.55
C ALA A 101 14.20 -7.19 -9.54
N SER A 102 13.61 -8.14 -8.83
CA SER A 102 12.15 -8.33 -8.81
C SER A 102 11.59 -8.34 -7.39
N VAL A 103 10.35 -7.88 -7.24
CA VAL A 103 9.59 -7.94 -6.00
C VAL A 103 8.19 -8.44 -6.30
N SER A 104 7.80 -9.53 -5.65
CA SER A 104 6.45 -10.08 -5.71
C SER A 104 5.66 -9.76 -4.45
N PHE A 105 4.38 -9.48 -4.63
CA PHE A 105 3.43 -9.16 -3.58
C PHE A 105 2.29 -10.16 -3.63
N ASP A 106 2.02 -10.82 -2.50
CA ASP A 106 0.80 -11.57 -2.27
C ASP A 106 0.03 -10.91 -1.12
N LEU A 107 -1.22 -10.52 -1.38
CA LEU A 107 -2.11 -9.96 -0.37
C LEU A 107 -3.32 -10.85 -0.20
N VAL A 108 -3.62 -11.23 1.03
CA VAL A 108 -4.78 -12.05 1.38
C VAL A 108 -5.60 -11.34 2.46
N ASP A 109 -6.87 -11.05 2.17
CA ASP A 109 -7.80 -10.50 3.17
C ASP A 109 -8.50 -11.60 3.98
N ALA A 110 -9.27 -11.21 5.01
CA ALA A 110 -10.04 -12.15 5.82
C ALA A 110 -11.12 -12.93 5.04
N ASN A 111 -11.52 -12.44 3.85
CA ASN A 111 -12.50 -13.05 2.98
C ASN A 111 -11.89 -14.06 1.99
N GLY A 112 -10.55 -14.19 1.98
CA GLY A 112 -9.80 -15.05 1.07
C GLY A 112 -9.65 -14.48 -0.33
N ILE A 113 -9.80 -13.16 -0.49
CA ILE A 113 -9.43 -12.46 -1.72
C ILE A 113 -7.90 -12.41 -1.77
N GLU A 114 -7.35 -12.93 -2.87
CA GLU A 114 -5.91 -13.00 -3.11
C GLU A 114 -5.55 -12.07 -4.28
N PHE A 115 -4.67 -11.10 -4.01
CA PHE A 115 -3.95 -10.36 -5.04
C PHE A 115 -2.52 -10.91 -5.08
N SER A 116 -2.02 -11.19 -6.28
CA SER A 116 -0.66 -11.65 -6.50
C SER A 116 -0.10 -11.00 -7.75
N GLU A 117 0.91 -10.15 -7.58
CA GLU A 117 1.57 -9.45 -8.69
C GLU A 117 3.07 -9.35 -8.45
N SER A 118 3.84 -9.20 -9.52
CA SER A 118 5.30 -9.03 -9.45
C SER A 118 5.75 -7.85 -10.29
N PHE A 119 6.67 -7.07 -9.74
CA PHE A 119 7.23 -5.88 -10.36
C PHE A 119 8.75 -6.01 -10.43
N ALA A 120 9.34 -5.45 -11.47
CA ALA A 120 10.78 -5.45 -11.69
C ALA A 120 11.37 -4.05 -11.53
N SER A 121 12.69 -3.96 -11.38
CA SER A 121 13.38 -2.67 -11.42
C SER A 121 13.08 -1.92 -12.73
N GLY A 122 12.72 -0.64 -12.58
CA GLY A 122 12.20 0.22 -13.63
C GLY A 122 10.68 0.39 -13.58
N ASP A 123 9.96 -0.45 -12.84
CA ASP A 123 8.51 -0.36 -12.71
C ASP A 123 8.09 0.64 -11.63
N SER A 124 7.03 1.39 -11.91
CA SER A 124 6.35 2.23 -10.92
C SER A 124 4.88 2.39 -11.28
N GLY A 125 4.04 2.58 -10.27
CA GLY A 125 2.62 2.80 -10.48
C GLY A 125 1.76 2.49 -9.26
N VAL A 126 0.49 2.24 -9.57
CA VAL A 126 -0.55 1.85 -8.62
C VAL A 126 -1.29 0.66 -9.19
N ALA A 127 -1.35 -0.45 -8.45
CA ALA A 127 -2.03 -1.67 -8.84
C ALA A 127 -3.32 -1.87 -8.03
N PRO A 128 -4.46 -2.16 -8.69
CA PRO A 128 -5.70 -2.51 -8.01
C PRO A 128 -5.58 -3.89 -7.37
N THR A 129 -5.83 -3.99 -6.06
CA THR A 129 -5.73 -5.27 -5.34
C THR A 129 -7.04 -6.04 -5.32
N GLY A 130 -8.17 -5.39 -5.61
CA GLY A 130 -9.50 -5.99 -5.44
C GLY A 130 -9.92 -6.19 -3.98
N ILE A 131 -9.08 -5.83 -3.01
CA ILE A 131 -9.43 -5.82 -1.58
C ILE A 131 -10.27 -4.59 -1.31
N MET A 132 -11.45 -4.81 -0.71
CA MET A 132 -12.43 -3.76 -0.44
C MET A 132 -12.60 -3.57 1.06
N VAL A 133 -12.34 -2.35 1.54
CA VAL A 133 -12.58 -1.97 2.93
C VAL A 133 -13.87 -1.16 3.05
N GLY A 134 -14.73 -1.58 3.97
CA GLY A 134 -15.97 -0.87 4.27
C GLY A 134 -15.70 0.38 5.07
N VAL A 135 -15.89 1.55 4.45
CA VAL A 135 -15.73 2.85 5.08
C VAL A 135 -17.06 3.36 5.61
N PRO A 136 -17.20 3.60 6.94
CA PRO A 136 -18.38 4.23 7.48
C PRO A 136 -18.69 5.57 6.79
N ALA A 137 -19.95 5.79 6.42
CA ALA A 137 -20.46 6.99 5.74
C ALA A 137 -20.00 7.23 4.28
N VAL A 138 -18.90 6.63 3.82
CA VAL A 138 -18.40 6.77 2.43
C VAL A 138 -18.80 5.60 1.53
N GLY A 139 -18.88 4.37 2.07
CA GLY A 139 -19.11 3.15 1.30
C GLY A 139 -17.85 2.30 1.19
N ASP A 140 -17.74 1.46 0.17
CA ASP A 140 -16.57 0.59 0.01
C ASP A 140 -15.43 1.33 -0.71
N ALA A 141 -14.23 1.25 -0.16
CA ALA A 141 -13.00 1.75 -0.79
C ALA A 141 -12.10 0.56 -1.17
N GLU A 142 -11.46 0.63 -2.32
CA GLU A 142 -10.49 -0.36 -2.77
C GLU A 142 -9.11 -0.02 -2.18
N VAL A 143 -8.40 -1.03 -1.69
CA VAL A 143 -6.99 -0.93 -1.33
C VAL A 143 -6.15 -1.05 -2.61
N LEU A 144 -5.24 -0.11 -2.81
CA LEU A 144 -4.39 -0.06 -3.99
C LEU A 144 -2.93 -0.17 -3.55
N LEU A 145 -2.15 -1.02 -4.23
CA LEU A 145 -0.72 -1.12 -3.99
C LEU A 145 -0.01 -0.04 -4.79
N SER A 146 0.62 0.92 -4.10
CA SER A 146 1.55 1.87 -4.70
C SER A 146 2.95 1.29 -4.65
N TYR A 147 3.63 1.28 -5.79
CA TYR A 147 4.97 0.70 -5.92
C TYR A 147 5.87 1.56 -6.81
N ALA A 148 7.15 1.61 -6.46
CA ALA A 148 8.21 2.12 -7.30
C ALA A 148 9.50 1.34 -7.00
N ILE A 149 10.10 0.78 -8.05
CA ILE A 149 11.36 0.05 -8.00
C ILE A 149 12.25 0.70 -9.05
N SER A 150 13.40 1.23 -8.64
CA SER A 150 14.30 1.88 -9.58
C SER A 150 15.77 1.70 -9.21
N GLY A 151 16.65 1.90 -10.19
CA GLY A 151 18.08 1.72 -10.03
C GLY A 151 18.56 0.30 -10.33
N ASP A 152 19.74 -0.04 -9.84
CA ASP A 152 20.40 -1.33 -10.03
C ASP A 152 21.03 -1.81 -8.72
N LEU A 153 21.84 -2.87 -8.75
CA LEU A 153 22.44 -3.44 -7.54
C LEU A 153 23.28 -2.41 -6.75
N GLU A 154 23.88 -1.42 -7.41
CA GLU A 154 24.70 -0.42 -6.72
C GLU A 154 23.84 0.62 -5.97
N GLU A 155 22.64 0.91 -6.47
CA GLU A 155 21.72 1.90 -5.88
C GLU A 155 20.26 1.51 -6.18
N LEU A 156 19.74 0.51 -5.46
CA LEU A 156 18.37 0.02 -5.63
C LEU A 156 17.42 0.78 -4.72
N GLN A 157 16.49 1.54 -5.31
CA GLN A 157 15.46 2.27 -4.58
C GLN A 157 14.15 1.50 -4.61
N LEU A 158 13.59 1.25 -3.42
CA LEU A 158 12.33 0.55 -3.20
C LEU A 158 11.39 1.44 -2.41
N THR A 159 10.24 1.78 -3.02
CA THR A 159 9.17 2.53 -2.35
C THR A 159 7.86 1.77 -2.53
N PHE A 160 7.26 1.33 -1.42
CA PHE A 160 6.00 0.59 -1.40
C PHE A 160 5.04 1.16 -0.36
N GLY A 161 3.77 1.25 -0.74
CA GLY A 161 2.73 1.79 0.11
C GLY A 161 1.34 1.35 -0.30
N PHE A 162 0.35 1.72 0.51
CA PHE A 162 -1.05 1.54 0.19
C PHE A 162 -1.75 2.87 -0.04
N ASP A 163 -2.53 2.94 -1.10
CA ASP A 163 -3.47 4.02 -1.35
C ASP A 163 -4.91 3.48 -1.24
N LEU A 164 -5.89 4.38 -1.13
CA LEU A 164 -7.31 4.03 -1.10
C LEU A 164 -8.01 4.66 -2.29
N GLY A 165 -8.72 3.86 -3.07
CA GLY A 165 -9.51 4.30 -4.21
C GLY A 165 -11.01 4.16 -3.95
N VAL A 166 -11.78 5.24 -4.11
CA VAL A 166 -13.25 5.19 -4.09
C VAL A 166 -13.79 5.45 -5.49
N THR A 167 -14.65 4.57 -5.99
CA THR A 167 -15.31 4.77 -7.29
C THR A 167 -16.63 5.49 -7.12
N ILE A 168 -16.71 6.74 -7.61
CA ILE A 168 -17.90 7.57 -7.57
C ILE A 168 -18.30 7.91 -9.00
N LEU A 169 -19.52 7.53 -9.40
CA LEU A 169 -20.06 7.78 -10.76
C LEU A 169 -19.15 7.26 -11.90
N GLY A 170 -18.42 6.17 -11.66
CA GLY A 170 -17.51 5.56 -12.63
C GLY A 170 -16.11 6.19 -12.69
N TYR A 171 -15.82 7.16 -11.82
CA TYR A 171 -14.49 7.74 -11.67
C TYR A 171 -13.86 7.26 -10.37
N GLN A 172 -12.68 6.63 -10.47
CA GLN A 172 -11.88 6.29 -9.31
C GLN A 172 -11.20 7.56 -8.79
N ASN A 173 -11.35 7.81 -7.51
CA ASN A 173 -10.74 8.94 -6.80
C ASN A 173 -9.80 8.36 -5.74
N LEU A 174 -8.52 8.75 -5.79
CA LEU A 174 -7.51 8.22 -4.89
C LEU A 174 -7.39 9.09 -3.64
N CYS A 175 -7.01 8.52 -2.50
CA CYS A 175 -6.71 9.33 -1.31
C CYS A 175 -5.56 10.31 -1.60
N SER A 176 -4.54 9.87 -2.34
CA SER A 176 -3.40 10.71 -2.76
C SER A 176 -3.79 11.93 -3.61
N ASP A 177 -4.90 11.88 -4.36
CA ASP A 177 -5.39 13.03 -5.15
C ASP A 177 -5.85 14.20 -4.24
N TYR A 178 -6.33 13.88 -3.03
CA TYR A 178 -6.91 14.85 -2.09
C TYR A 178 -6.00 15.14 -0.89
N TYR A 179 -5.22 14.15 -0.44
CA TYR A 179 -4.25 14.26 0.64
C TYR A 179 -2.89 13.70 0.25
N PRO A 180 -2.17 14.37 -0.66
CA PRO A 180 -0.85 13.92 -1.10
C PRO A 180 0.18 13.87 0.04
N ASP A 181 -0.02 14.62 1.13
CA ASP A 181 0.86 14.62 2.30
C ASP A 181 0.57 13.46 3.28
N LYS A 182 -0.50 12.69 3.05
CA LYS A 182 -0.95 11.59 3.92
C LYS A 182 -1.10 10.25 3.20
N CYS A 183 -1.22 10.29 1.87
CA CYS A 183 -1.42 9.14 1.00
C CYS A 183 -0.48 9.22 -0.22
N PRO A 184 0.09 8.10 -0.69
CA PRO A 184 -0.07 6.75 -0.13
C PRO A 184 0.59 6.61 1.25
N VAL A 185 0.12 5.63 2.01
CA VAL A 185 0.75 5.25 3.28
C VAL A 185 1.92 4.34 2.94
N THR A 186 3.10 4.92 2.97
CA THR A 186 4.33 4.20 2.66
C THR A 186 4.74 3.33 3.84
N PHE A 187 4.94 2.03 3.60
CA PHE A 187 5.44 1.08 4.61
C PHE A 187 6.89 0.66 4.35
N LEU A 188 7.39 0.86 3.12
CA LEU A 188 8.80 0.70 2.80
C LEU A 188 9.23 1.88 1.94
N ASP A 189 10.27 2.59 2.36
CA ASP A 189 10.94 3.61 1.56
C ASP A 189 12.43 3.55 1.88
N THR A 190 13.20 2.91 1.01
CA THR A 190 14.61 2.64 1.29
C THR A 190 15.44 2.59 0.03
N THR A 191 16.73 2.85 0.21
CA THR A 191 17.75 2.68 -0.82
C THR A 191 18.72 1.62 -0.32
N LEU A 192 18.90 0.57 -1.12
CA LEU A 192 19.79 -0.54 -0.85
C LEU A 192 21.01 -0.44 -1.76
N GLU A 193 22.19 -0.52 -1.15
CA GLU A 193 23.46 -0.69 -1.85
C GLU A 193 23.84 -2.16 -1.71
N LEU A 194 23.72 -2.94 -2.79
CA LEU A 194 24.03 -4.36 -2.83
C LEU A 194 25.39 -4.58 -3.48
N ASP A 195 26.26 -5.33 -2.83
CA ASP A 195 27.51 -5.75 -3.43
C ASP A 195 27.24 -6.85 -4.46
N PRO A 196 27.52 -6.66 -5.76
CA PRO A 196 27.28 -7.68 -6.78
C PRO A 196 28.11 -8.95 -6.56
N GLU A 197 29.21 -8.90 -5.80
CA GLU A 197 29.96 -10.10 -5.39
C GLU A 197 29.18 -10.95 -4.36
N GLY A 198 28.23 -10.35 -3.64
CA GLY A 198 27.34 -11.02 -2.70
C GLY A 198 26.21 -11.83 -3.37
N CYS A 199 26.02 -11.65 -4.68
CA CYS A 199 25.01 -12.34 -5.49
C CYS A 199 25.56 -13.55 -6.27
N ALA A 200 26.82 -13.95 -6.03
CA ALA A 200 27.56 -14.94 -6.82
C ALA A 200 27.83 -16.27 -6.09
#